data_AF-A0A8T4GKY1-F1
#
_entry.id   AF-A0A8T4GKY1-F1
#
_cell.length_a   1.000
_cell.length_b   1.000
_cell.length_c   1.000
_cell.angle_alpha   90.00
_cell.angle_beta   90.00
_cell.angle_gamma   90.00
#
_symmetry.space_group_name_H-M   'P 1'
#
loop_
_entity.id
_entity.type
_entity.pdbx_description
1 polymer ?
#
loop_
_entity_poly.entity_id
_entity_poly.type
_entity_poly.pdbx_seq_one_letter_code
_entity_poly.pdbx_strand_id
1 'polypeptide(L)'
;MNVPRSELLTQLRALDEYEFEKLIADIWKYRGWDTTVTDQSRDGGIDVIARKDLPFDQKQLIQAKRYAKDNKIRLKHVQQYSSLYLDKSPDRDVDADVVALVTTSNLTQPAREKAAEHNLRIVDGEKLTQMIVEWDLSEIISDYIDPDAESESAFHDDIDTSVETYEGSRNWAMVEEFNGMTISSSEDMKLTATVDETLAYTVHHGQSYQNNLEERRNIHYLDGLDDEQLDRLKYIANDLGMRFLLGDRPNEWKIYDKGEGPIDPHRTVEIGMRILNGVFGSAFGDADIDVAVGNR
;
A
#
# COMPACT_ATOMS: atom_id res chain seq x y z
N MET A 1 8.11 17.79 -1.49
CA MET A 1 7.32 18.91 -2.08
C MET A 1 7.32 20.15 -1.15
N ASN A 2 7.61 21.36 -1.62
CA ASN A 2 7.57 22.60 -0.79
C ASN A 2 6.34 23.48 -1.13
N VAL A 3 5.15 22.86 -1.16
CA VAL A 3 3.88 23.55 -1.44
C VAL A 3 3.21 23.94 -0.11
N PRO A 4 2.83 25.21 0.10
CA PRO A 4 2.10 25.62 1.29
C PRO A 4 0.80 24.82 1.47
N ARG A 5 0.48 24.39 2.70
CA ARG A 5 -0.74 23.60 2.99
C ARG A 5 -2.03 24.24 2.49
N SER A 6 -2.11 25.57 2.41
CA SER A 6 -3.26 26.28 1.86
C SER A 6 -3.42 26.09 0.34
N GLU A 7 -2.31 25.99 -0.37
CA GLU A 7 -2.27 25.75 -1.82
C GLU A 7 -2.59 24.30 -2.11
N LEU A 8 -1.95 23.36 -1.38
CA LEU A 8 -2.30 21.94 -1.42
C LEU A 8 -3.80 21.71 -1.19
N LEU A 9 -4.39 22.35 -0.17
CA LEU A 9 -5.83 22.22 0.08
C LEU A 9 -6.70 22.79 -1.05
N THR A 10 -6.19 23.77 -1.79
CA THR A 10 -6.89 24.33 -2.96
C THR A 10 -6.85 23.34 -4.11
N GLN A 11 -5.71 22.71 -4.35
CA GLN A 11 -5.55 21.66 -5.37
C GLN A 11 -6.41 20.43 -5.05
N LEU A 12 -6.45 19.96 -3.79
CA LEU A 12 -7.35 18.87 -3.37
C LEU A 12 -8.84 19.18 -3.59
N ARG A 13 -9.23 20.46 -3.60
CA ARG A 13 -10.61 20.89 -3.91
C ARG A 13 -10.88 20.98 -5.41
N ALA A 14 -9.85 20.94 -6.25
CA ALA A 14 -9.99 20.95 -7.69
C ALA A 14 -10.25 19.55 -8.26
N LEU A 15 -9.83 18.50 -7.54
CA LEU A 15 -10.12 17.10 -7.89
C LEU A 15 -11.63 16.85 -8.06
N ASP A 16 -11.96 15.94 -8.96
CA ASP A 16 -13.32 15.41 -9.01
C ASP A 16 -13.61 14.54 -7.76
N GLU A 17 -14.88 14.18 -7.58
CA GLU A 17 -15.32 13.48 -6.36
C GLU A 17 -14.72 12.07 -6.29
N TYR A 18 -14.62 11.39 -7.43
CA TYR A 18 -14.11 10.03 -7.53
C TYR A 18 -12.59 9.97 -7.43
N GLU A 19 -11.88 10.92 -8.04
CA GLU A 19 -10.44 11.12 -7.85
C GLU A 19 -10.11 11.37 -6.38
N PHE A 20 -10.91 12.19 -5.70
CA PHE A 20 -10.72 12.43 -4.27
C PHE A 20 -10.94 11.15 -3.44
N GLU A 21 -11.96 10.34 -3.76
CA GLU A 21 -12.21 9.06 -3.09
C GLU A 21 -11.03 8.08 -3.26
N LYS A 22 -10.50 7.97 -4.48
CA LYS A 22 -9.31 7.17 -4.79
C LYS A 22 -8.08 7.66 -4.03
N LEU A 23 -7.84 8.98 -4.02
CA LEU A 23 -6.73 9.56 -3.26
C LEU A 23 -6.83 9.20 -1.77
N ILE A 24 -8.02 9.27 -1.17
CA ILE A 24 -8.20 8.85 0.23
C ILE A 24 -7.90 7.36 0.41
N ALA A 25 -8.29 6.50 -0.53
CA ALA A 25 -7.95 5.09 -0.51
C ALA A 25 -6.43 4.86 -0.59
N ASP A 26 -5.71 5.61 -1.43
CA ASP A 26 -4.26 5.48 -1.58
C ASP A 26 -3.49 6.00 -0.36
N ILE A 27 -3.95 7.09 0.26
CA ILE A 27 -3.38 7.59 1.53
C ILE A 27 -3.50 6.51 2.63
N TRP A 28 -4.65 5.83 2.73
CA TRP A 28 -4.81 4.74 3.69
C TRP A 28 -3.97 3.53 3.30
N LYS A 29 -3.90 3.19 2.00
CA LYS A 29 -3.06 2.10 1.48
C LYS A 29 -1.59 2.29 1.84
N TYR A 30 -1.06 3.50 1.67
CA TYR A 30 0.29 3.89 2.07
C TYR A 30 0.57 3.68 3.57
N ARG A 31 -0.46 3.77 4.42
CA ARG A 31 -0.37 3.49 5.87
C ARG A 31 -0.56 2.00 6.22
N GLY A 32 -0.50 1.14 5.23
CA GLY A 32 -0.59 -0.31 5.37
C GLY A 32 -2.01 -0.80 5.64
N TRP A 33 -3.02 -0.12 5.08
CA TRP A 33 -4.40 -0.62 5.02
C TRP A 33 -4.65 -1.29 3.67
N ASP A 34 -5.51 -2.29 3.64
CA ASP A 34 -6.08 -2.81 2.40
C ASP A 34 -7.38 -2.06 2.11
N THR A 35 -7.42 -1.33 1.00
CA THR A 35 -8.51 -0.40 0.69
C THR A 35 -9.30 -0.84 -0.53
N THR A 36 -10.61 -0.63 -0.48
CA THR A 36 -11.53 -0.85 -1.60
C THR A 36 -12.39 0.39 -1.75
N VAL A 37 -12.32 1.05 -2.90
CA VAL A 37 -13.25 2.13 -3.28
C VAL A 37 -14.57 1.49 -3.69
N THR A 38 -15.68 1.98 -3.15
CA THR A 38 -17.01 1.40 -3.35
C THR A 38 -17.81 2.18 -4.38
N ASP A 39 -18.57 1.48 -5.22
CA ASP A 39 -19.44 2.12 -6.19
C ASP A 39 -20.70 2.69 -5.50
N GLN A 40 -21.06 3.94 -5.82
CA GLN A 40 -22.17 4.71 -5.22
C GLN A 40 -23.54 4.00 -5.18
N SER A 41 -23.73 2.91 -5.92
CA SER A 41 -25.05 2.31 -6.16
C SER A 41 -25.54 1.33 -5.09
N ARG A 42 -24.71 0.89 -4.12
CA ARG A 42 -25.11 -0.20 -3.20
C ARG A 42 -24.84 0.02 -1.71
N ASP A 43 -23.81 0.79 -1.33
CA ASP A 43 -23.30 0.76 0.05
C ASP A 43 -23.75 1.95 0.92
N GLY A 44 -24.84 2.62 0.53
CA GLY A 44 -25.51 3.62 1.38
C GLY A 44 -24.72 4.91 1.63
N GLY A 45 -23.61 5.12 0.92
CA GLY A 45 -22.73 6.28 1.10
C GLY A 45 -21.38 5.94 1.72
N ILE A 46 -20.94 4.69 1.78
CA ILE A 46 -19.52 4.42 2.02
C ILE A 46 -18.78 4.70 0.71
N ASP A 47 -17.61 5.36 0.78
CA ASP A 47 -16.79 5.61 -0.40
C ASP A 47 -15.52 4.74 -0.40
N VAL A 48 -14.96 4.44 0.78
CA VAL A 48 -13.80 3.55 0.94
C VAL A 48 -13.98 2.62 2.13
N ILE A 49 -13.72 1.33 1.92
CA ILE A 49 -13.58 0.32 2.97
C ILE A 49 -12.09 0.04 3.17
N ALA A 50 -11.57 0.23 4.38
CA ALA A 50 -10.18 -0.04 4.72
C ALA A 50 -10.08 -1.17 5.76
N ARG A 51 -9.27 -2.19 5.51
CA ARG A 51 -9.03 -3.31 6.43
C ARG A 51 -7.56 -3.41 6.81
N LYS A 52 -7.27 -3.82 8.04
CA LYS A 52 -5.90 -4.05 8.50
C LYS A 52 -5.88 -5.20 9.48
N ASP A 53 -5.06 -6.21 9.18
CA ASP A 53 -5.07 -7.48 9.94
C ASP A 53 -4.09 -7.46 11.13
N LEU A 54 -3.12 -6.53 11.12
CA LEU A 54 -2.06 -6.46 12.13
C LEU A 54 -2.08 -5.13 12.91
N PRO A 55 -1.93 -5.17 14.25
CA PRO A 55 -1.75 -6.36 15.10
C PRO A 55 -3.05 -7.13 15.42
N PHE A 56 -4.20 -6.61 15.02
CA PHE A 56 -5.52 -7.24 15.11
C PHE A 56 -6.39 -6.72 13.99
N ASP A 57 -7.37 -7.53 13.57
CA ASP A 57 -8.32 -7.17 12.52
C ASP A 57 -9.04 -5.87 12.86
N GLN A 58 -8.95 -4.92 11.94
CA GLN A 58 -9.61 -3.63 12.01
C GLN A 58 -10.27 -3.35 10.68
N LYS A 59 -11.51 -2.90 10.72
CA LYS A 59 -12.26 -2.42 9.57
C LYS A 59 -12.69 -0.97 9.80
N GLN A 60 -12.28 -0.10 8.88
CA GLN A 60 -12.72 1.28 8.81
C GLN A 60 -13.64 1.49 7.62
N LEU A 61 -14.75 2.16 7.85
CA LEU A 61 -15.61 2.67 6.80
C LEU A 61 -15.37 4.16 6.67
N ILE A 62 -14.98 4.59 5.49
CA ILE A 62 -14.54 5.95 5.24
C ILE A 62 -15.49 6.57 4.24
N GLN A 63 -16.00 7.74 4.61
CA GLN A 63 -16.65 8.61 3.65
C GLN A 63 -15.75 9.79 3.29
N ALA A 64 -15.55 10.01 2.00
CA ALA A 64 -14.79 11.10 1.44
C ALA A 64 -15.74 12.16 0.84
N LYS A 65 -15.60 13.41 1.27
CA LYS A 65 -16.37 14.54 0.75
C LYS A 65 -15.49 15.70 0.34
N ARG A 66 -15.30 15.82 -0.97
CA ARG A 66 -14.68 17.00 -1.60
C ARG A 66 -15.68 18.15 -1.61
N TYR A 67 -15.54 19.11 -0.71
CA TYR A 67 -16.40 20.30 -0.64
C TYR A 67 -15.60 21.59 -0.68
N ALA A 68 -16.18 22.61 -1.30
CA ALA A 68 -15.66 23.98 -1.26
C ALA A 68 -15.53 24.48 0.18
N LYS A 69 -14.59 25.40 0.42
CA LYS A 69 -14.25 25.95 1.75
C LYS A 69 -15.47 26.44 2.55
N ASP A 70 -16.42 27.08 1.86
CA ASP A 70 -17.61 27.68 2.49
C ASP A 70 -18.77 26.69 2.65
N ASN A 71 -18.68 25.51 2.03
CA ASN A 71 -19.66 24.46 2.17
C ASN A 71 -19.29 23.55 3.35
N LYS A 72 -19.55 24.04 4.57
CA LYS A 72 -19.26 23.29 5.80
C LYS A 72 -20.20 22.10 5.97
N ILE A 73 -19.65 20.99 6.46
CA ILE A 73 -20.43 19.82 6.83
C ILE A 73 -21.31 20.16 8.04
N ARG A 74 -22.63 20.08 7.82
CA ARG A 74 -23.68 20.35 8.80
C ARG A 74 -24.12 19.09 9.55
N LEU A 75 -24.79 19.30 10.68
CA LEU A 75 -25.31 18.27 11.59
C LEU A 75 -26.04 17.13 10.87
N LYS A 76 -26.92 17.45 9.90
CA LYS A 76 -27.70 16.44 9.16
C LYS A 76 -26.84 15.40 8.45
N HIS A 77 -25.67 15.79 7.92
CA HIS A 77 -24.78 14.86 7.22
C HIS A 77 -24.13 13.91 8.22
N VAL A 78 -23.64 14.45 9.35
CA VAL A 78 -23.08 13.63 10.43
C VAL A 78 -24.11 12.63 10.96
N GLN A 79 -25.36 13.06 11.17
CA GLN A 79 -26.44 12.16 11.60
C GLN A 79 -26.74 11.07 10.57
N GLN A 80 -26.78 11.41 9.28
CA GLN A 80 -26.96 10.42 8.20
C GLN A 80 -25.83 9.40 8.22
N TYR A 81 -24.58 9.86 8.26
CA TYR A 81 -23.41 8.98 8.31
C TYR A 81 -23.45 8.09 9.54
N SER A 82 -23.54 8.65 10.75
CA SER A 82 -23.63 7.85 11.98
C SER A 82 -24.77 6.82 11.97
N SER A 83 -25.90 7.11 11.31
CA SER A 83 -27.03 6.17 11.22
C SER A 83 -26.74 4.97 10.31
N LEU A 84 -25.91 5.13 9.27
CA LEU A 84 -25.51 4.03 8.39
C LEU A 84 -24.67 2.97 9.12
N TYR A 85 -23.96 3.37 10.16
CA TYR A 85 -22.97 2.55 10.85
C TYR A 85 -23.44 1.99 12.20
N LEU A 86 -24.52 2.54 12.75
CA LEU A 86 -25.14 2.05 13.99
C LEU A 86 -26.17 0.94 13.74
N ASP A 87 -26.58 0.73 12.49
CA ASP A 87 -27.55 -0.29 12.11
C ASP A 87 -26.84 -1.65 11.94
N LYS A 88 -26.58 -2.32 13.07
CA LYS A 88 -26.04 -3.69 13.14
C LYS A 88 -27.09 -4.70 12.64
N SER A 89 -27.38 -4.67 11.35
CA SER A 89 -28.20 -5.69 10.71
C SER A 89 -27.32 -6.89 10.35
N PRO A 90 -27.64 -8.12 10.80
CA PRO A 90 -26.82 -9.32 10.55
C PRO A 90 -26.65 -9.68 9.06
N ASP A 91 -27.48 -9.11 8.18
CA ASP A 91 -27.45 -9.34 6.72
C ASP A 91 -26.62 -8.32 5.94
N ARG A 92 -25.98 -7.36 6.62
CA ARG A 92 -25.18 -6.30 6.00
C ARG A 92 -23.77 -6.32 6.60
N ASP A 93 -22.74 -6.49 5.76
CA ASP A 93 -21.32 -6.42 6.16
C ASP A 93 -20.90 -4.96 6.49
N VAL A 94 -21.59 -4.36 7.47
CA VAL A 94 -21.47 -2.96 7.87
C VAL A 94 -20.94 -2.85 9.30
N ASP A 95 -20.61 -3.98 9.94
CA ASP A 95 -19.80 -3.98 11.16
C ASP A 95 -18.44 -3.34 10.83
N ALA A 96 -18.14 -2.24 11.51
CA ALA A 96 -16.92 -1.48 11.40
C ALA A 96 -16.46 -1.04 12.78
N ASP A 97 -15.16 -1.11 13.02
CA ASP A 97 -14.56 -0.69 14.29
C ASP A 97 -14.46 0.83 14.37
N VAL A 98 -14.23 1.46 13.21
CA VAL A 98 -14.11 2.90 13.07
C VAL A 98 -14.87 3.37 11.86
N VAL A 99 -15.57 4.48 12.02
CA VAL A 99 -16.11 5.24 10.90
C VAL A 99 -15.34 6.55 10.81
N ALA A 100 -14.85 6.86 9.61
CA ALA A 100 -14.19 8.12 9.33
C ALA A 100 -14.96 8.96 8.31
N LEU A 101 -14.98 10.27 8.54
CA LEU A 101 -15.39 11.26 7.56
C LEU A 101 -14.17 12.10 7.21
N VAL A 102 -13.75 12.01 5.96
CA VAL A 102 -12.63 12.75 5.38
C VAL A 102 -13.19 13.83 4.45
N THR A 103 -12.74 15.07 4.60
CA THR A 103 -13.25 16.17 3.77
C THR A 103 -12.21 17.24 3.51
N THR A 104 -12.29 17.91 2.35
CA THR A 104 -11.51 19.12 2.06
C THR A 104 -12.13 20.40 2.65
N SER A 105 -13.28 20.29 3.33
CA SER A 105 -13.96 21.39 4.00
C SER A 105 -13.82 21.29 5.53
N ASN A 106 -14.60 22.08 6.25
CA ASN A 106 -14.68 22.11 7.71
C ASN A 106 -16.07 21.68 8.18
N LEU A 107 -16.15 21.26 9.44
CA LEU A 107 -17.43 20.98 10.11
C LEU A 107 -17.94 22.22 10.84
N THR A 108 -19.26 22.37 10.90
CA THR A 108 -19.90 23.29 11.87
C THR A 108 -19.70 22.78 13.30
N GLN A 109 -19.68 23.67 14.30
CA GLN A 109 -19.50 23.30 15.70
C GLN A 109 -20.51 22.22 16.17
N PRO A 110 -21.83 22.34 15.89
CA PRO A 110 -22.77 21.28 16.26
C PRO A 110 -22.52 19.94 15.56
N ALA A 111 -21.99 19.97 14.33
CA ALA A 111 -21.62 18.75 13.61
C ALA A 111 -20.39 18.07 14.24
N ARG A 112 -19.39 18.84 14.72
CA ARG A 112 -18.23 18.28 15.43
C ARG A 112 -18.65 17.64 16.75
N GLU A 113 -19.51 18.30 17.52
CA GLU A 113 -20.05 17.77 18.77
C GLU A 113 -20.80 16.46 18.53
N LYS A 114 -21.65 16.41 17.48
CA LYS A 114 -22.39 15.19 17.14
C LYS A 114 -21.50 14.07 16.64
N ALA A 115 -20.45 14.38 15.88
CA ALA A 115 -19.48 13.39 15.43
C ALA A 115 -18.77 12.74 16.62
N ALA A 116 -18.38 13.53 17.62
CA ALA A 116 -17.77 13.03 18.84
C ALA A 116 -18.72 12.13 19.66
N GLU A 117 -19.99 12.52 19.79
CA GLU A 117 -21.03 11.72 20.46
C GLU A 117 -21.20 10.33 19.82
N HIS A 118 -21.11 10.26 18.50
CA HIS A 118 -21.27 9.03 17.71
C HIS A 118 -19.96 8.30 17.38
N ASN A 119 -18.85 8.69 18.01
CA ASN A 119 -17.51 8.14 17.73
C ASN A 119 -17.12 8.17 16.24
N LEU A 120 -17.65 9.13 15.47
CA LEU A 120 -17.29 9.38 14.08
C LEU A 120 -15.96 10.14 14.05
N ARG A 121 -14.92 9.52 13.47
CA ARG A 121 -13.60 10.13 13.33
C ARG A 121 -13.62 11.14 12.21
N ILE A 122 -13.07 12.34 12.45
CA ILE A 122 -13.05 13.42 11.48
C ILE A 122 -11.62 13.70 11.03
N VAL A 123 -11.44 13.77 9.71
CA VAL A 123 -10.25 14.33 9.05
C VAL A 123 -10.74 15.47 8.15
N ASP A 124 -10.64 16.70 8.64
CA ASP A 124 -10.98 17.88 7.85
C ASP A 124 -9.81 18.34 6.98
N GLY A 125 -10.02 19.37 6.15
CA GLY A 125 -9.02 19.79 5.16
C GLY A 125 -7.70 20.24 5.79
N GLU A 126 -7.75 20.81 6.99
CA GLU A 126 -6.54 21.16 7.73
C GLU A 126 -5.82 19.87 8.15
N LYS A 127 -6.49 18.94 8.82
CA LYS A 127 -5.85 17.68 9.24
C LYS A 127 -5.36 16.83 8.07
N LEU A 128 -6.10 16.79 6.95
CA LEU A 128 -5.70 16.07 5.75
C LEU A 128 -4.39 16.62 5.17
N THR A 129 -4.28 17.94 4.99
CA THR A 129 -3.03 18.56 4.50
C THR A 129 -1.87 18.43 5.48
N GLN A 130 -2.16 18.35 6.79
CA GLN A 130 -1.14 18.04 7.78
C GLN A 130 -0.60 16.63 7.59
N MET A 131 -1.48 15.64 7.46
CA MET A 131 -1.09 14.24 7.23
C MET A 131 -0.26 14.08 5.97
N ILE A 132 -0.64 14.76 4.87
CA ILE A 132 0.10 14.72 3.60
C ILE A 132 1.54 15.21 3.78
N VAL A 133 1.74 16.32 4.49
CA VAL A 133 3.07 16.89 4.71
C VAL A 133 3.88 16.06 5.71
N GLU A 134 3.25 15.61 6.81
CA GLU A 134 3.94 14.85 7.86
C GLU A 134 4.33 13.44 7.43
N TRP A 135 3.61 12.85 6.47
CA TRP A 135 3.89 11.51 5.95
C TRP A 135 4.58 11.54 4.59
N ASP A 136 5.01 12.71 4.14
CA ASP A 136 5.67 12.96 2.85
C ASP A 136 5.00 12.27 1.65
N LEU A 137 3.68 12.48 1.53
CA LEU A 137 2.88 11.83 0.49
C LEU A 137 2.97 12.53 -0.88
N SER A 138 4.07 13.24 -1.17
CA SER A 138 4.13 14.07 -2.37
C SER A 138 3.96 13.31 -3.66
N GLU A 139 4.49 12.09 -3.75
CA GLU A 139 4.37 11.23 -4.93
C GLU A 139 2.92 10.77 -5.16
N ILE A 140 2.23 10.33 -4.10
CA ILE A 140 0.81 9.96 -4.19
C ILE A 140 -0.01 11.18 -4.62
N ILE A 141 0.35 12.38 -4.16
CA ILE A 141 -0.40 13.59 -4.47
C ILE A 141 -0.15 14.08 -5.90
N SER A 142 1.05 13.91 -6.45
CA SER A 142 1.35 14.32 -7.84
C SER A 142 0.48 13.61 -8.86
N ASP A 143 0.19 12.32 -8.64
CA ASP A 143 -0.63 11.50 -9.55
C ASP A 143 -2.06 12.06 -9.75
N TYR A 144 -2.53 12.89 -8.83
CA TYR A 144 -3.88 13.46 -8.88
C TYR A 144 -3.92 14.95 -9.23
N ILE A 145 -2.91 15.72 -8.83
CA ILE A 145 -2.97 17.20 -8.87
C ILE A 145 -2.30 17.78 -10.12
N ASP A 146 -1.33 17.08 -10.69
CA ASP A 146 -0.67 17.50 -11.91
C ASP A 146 -0.25 16.27 -12.74
N PRO A 147 -1.21 15.62 -13.43
CA PRO A 147 -0.94 14.42 -14.21
C PRO A 147 -0.09 14.72 -15.47
N ASP A 148 0.03 15.99 -15.87
CA ASP A 148 0.78 16.47 -17.03
C ASP A 148 2.10 17.17 -16.66
N ALA A 149 2.31 17.56 -15.39
CA ALA A 149 3.68 17.70 -14.90
C ALA A 149 4.29 16.33 -15.09
N GLU A 150 5.21 16.24 -16.04
CA GLU A 150 6.16 15.14 -16.08
C GLU A 150 6.52 14.85 -14.63
N SER A 151 6.09 13.69 -14.14
CA SER A 151 6.60 13.19 -12.90
C SER A 151 8.11 13.36 -13.05
N GLU A 152 8.75 14.23 -12.26
CA GLU A 152 10.18 14.15 -12.04
C GLU A 152 10.44 12.84 -11.25
N SER A 153 9.88 11.72 -11.69
CA SER A 153 10.32 10.38 -11.35
C SER A 153 11.48 10.12 -12.29
N ALA A 154 12.68 10.42 -11.83
CA ALA A 154 13.91 9.86 -12.40
C ALA A 154 13.96 8.30 -12.32
N PHE A 155 12.83 7.63 -12.03
CA PHE A 155 12.69 6.21 -11.75
C PHE A 155 11.92 5.42 -12.81
N HIS A 156 11.48 6.06 -13.90
CA HIS A 156 10.74 5.37 -14.96
C HIS A 156 11.62 4.65 -16.00
N ASP A 157 12.94 4.86 -16.01
CA ASP A 157 13.77 4.44 -17.15
C ASP A 157 14.05 2.92 -17.23
N ASP A 158 13.78 2.13 -16.19
CA ASP A 158 14.09 0.68 -16.19
C ASP A 158 12.92 -0.28 -15.89
N ILE A 159 11.67 0.24 -15.74
CA ILE A 159 10.48 -0.60 -15.52
C ILE A 159 10.01 -1.28 -16.83
N ASP A 160 10.43 -0.79 -17.99
CA ASP A 160 10.02 -1.31 -19.30
C ASP A 160 10.87 -2.52 -19.78
N THR A 161 11.82 -2.99 -18.96
CA THR A 161 12.55 -4.23 -19.25
C THR A 161 11.62 -5.43 -19.05
N SER A 162 11.20 -6.04 -20.15
CA SER A 162 10.38 -7.25 -20.15
C SER A 162 11.11 -8.39 -19.44
N VAL A 163 10.41 -9.00 -18.47
CA VAL A 163 10.90 -10.12 -17.64
C VAL A 163 11.37 -11.29 -18.49
N GLU A 164 10.71 -11.50 -19.64
CA GLU A 164 11.02 -12.53 -20.64
C GLU A 164 12.44 -12.40 -21.21
N THR A 165 13.07 -11.22 -21.10
CA THR A 165 14.48 -11.01 -21.52
C THR A 165 15.45 -11.88 -20.73
N TYR A 166 15.12 -12.23 -19.49
CA TYR A 166 15.96 -13.05 -18.62
C TYR A 166 15.61 -14.54 -18.65
N GLU A 167 14.58 -14.94 -19.40
CA GLU A 167 14.17 -16.34 -19.51
C GLU A 167 15.33 -17.20 -20.05
N GLY A 168 15.66 -18.28 -19.34
CA GLY A 168 16.78 -19.15 -19.67
C GLY A 168 18.17 -18.63 -19.26
N SER A 169 18.26 -17.47 -18.60
CA SER A 169 19.50 -17.00 -17.97
C SER A 169 19.86 -17.86 -16.75
N ARG A 170 21.12 -17.77 -16.27
CA ARG A 170 21.55 -18.41 -15.03
C ARG A 170 20.67 -17.99 -13.85
N ASN A 171 20.39 -16.69 -13.72
CA ASN A 171 19.64 -16.14 -12.60
C ASN A 171 18.17 -16.58 -12.64
N TRP A 172 17.58 -16.68 -13.83
CA TRP A 172 16.26 -17.29 -14.01
C TRP A 172 16.23 -18.75 -13.55
N ALA A 173 17.21 -19.55 -13.98
CA ALA A 173 17.31 -20.95 -13.60
C ALA A 173 17.45 -21.15 -12.08
N MET A 174 18.18 -20.24 -11.39
CA MET A 174 18.28 -20.25 -9.93
C MET A 174 16.92 -19.96 -9.26
N VAL A 175 16.12 -19.02 -9.80
CA VAL A 175 14.78 -18.73 -9.29
C VAL A 175 13.81 -19.90 -9.54
N GLU A 176 13.87 -20.54 -10.70
CA GLU A 176 13.08 -21.75 -10.99
C GLU A 176 13.44 -22.90 -10.04
N GLU A 177 14.74 -23.11 -9.81
CA GLU A 177 15.24 -24.11 -8.86
C GLU A 177 14.71 -23.84 -7.45
N PHE A 178 14.87 -22.61 -6.95
CA PHE A 178 14.35 -22.18 -5.66
C PHE A 178 12.84 -22.44 -5.52
N ASN A 179 12.05 -22.02 -6.52
CA ASN A 179 10.59 -22.17 -6.50
C ASN A 179 10.15 -23.64 -6.58
N GLY A 180 10.88 -24.48 -7.32
CA GLY A 180 10.58 -25.90 -7.52
C GLY A 180 10.93 -26.80 -6.34
N MET A 181 11.82 -26.38 -5.43
CA MET A 181 12.24 -27.17 -4.28
C MET A 181 11.08 -27.43 -3.33
N THR A 182 10.87 -28.67 -2.86
CA THR A 182 9.80 -29.03 -1.91
C THR A 182 10.39 -29.14 -0.51
N ILE A 183 9.74 -28.54 0.51
CA ILE A 183 10.20 -28.57 1.91
C ILE A 183 10.22 -30.02 2.41
N SER A 184 11.39 -30.64 2.54
CA SER A 184 11.52 -32.00 3.07
C SER A 184 12.22 -32.10 4.42
N SER A 185 12.74 -31.01 4.98
CA SER A 185 13.40 -31.01 6.28
C SER A 185 13.37 -29.62 6.91
N SER A 186 13.64 -29.56 8.20
CA SER A 186 13.59 -28.41 9.11
C SER A 186 14.57 -27.25 8.80
N GLU A 187 14.93 -27.05 7.53
CA GLU A 187 15.88 -26.03 7.10
C GLU A 187 15.21 -25.13 6.05
N ASP A 188 15.22 -23.82 6.29
CA ASP A 188 14.58 -22.85 5.42
C ASP A 188 15.47 -22.58 4.20
N MET A 189 15.00 -22.95 3.01
CA MET A 189 15.69 -22.56 1.79
C MET A 189 15.56 -21.06 1.58
N LYS A 190 16.67 -20.43 1.19
CA LYS A 190 16.70 -19.02 0.83
C LYS A 190 17.37 -18.80 -0.51
N LEU A 191 16.85 -17.84 -1.25
CA LEU A 191 17.52 -17.25 -2.41
C LEU A 191 18.06 -15.90 -1.99
N THR A 192 19.31 -15.60 -2.29
CA THR A 192 19.92 -14.29 -2.02
C THR A 192 20.38 -13.65 -3.31
N ALA A 193 20.13 -12.36 -3.46
CA ALA A 193 20.68 -11.55 -4.53
C ALA A 193 21.68 -10.55 -3.95
N THR A 194 22.87 -10.49 -4.53
CA THR A 194 23.98 -9.64 -4.08
C THR A 194 24.42 -8.72 -5.22
N VAL A 195 24.61 -7.43 -4.91
CA VAL A 195 25.13 -6.41 -5.82
C VAL A 195 26.40 -5.84 -5.19
N ASP A 196 27.52 -5.85 -5.91
CA ASP A 196 28.81 -5.34 -5.43
C ASP A 196 29.17 -5.84 -4.01
N GLU A 197 29.08 -7.15 -3.79
CA GLU A 197 29.31 -7.82 -2.49
C GLU A 197 28.34 -7.43 -1.35
N THR A 198 27.32 -6.62 -1.65
CA THR A 198 26.28 -6.20 -0.71
C THR A 198 24.97 -6.96 -0.95
N LEU A 199 24.41 -7.52 0.12
CA LEU A 199 23.15 -8.25 0.04
C LEU A 199 21.99 -7.27 -0.27
N ALA A 200 21.38 -7.44 -1.43
CA ALA A 200 20.27 -6.60 -1.88
C ALA A 200 18.93 -7.10 -1.30
N TYR A 201 18.64 -8.38 -1.48
CA TYR A 201 17.46 -9.01 -0.88
C TYR A 201 17.66 -10.50 -0.63
N THR A 202 16.84 -11.04 0.28
CA THR A 202 16.70 -12.48 0.52
C THR A 202 15.26 -12.90 0.31
N VAL A 203 15.02 -14.02 -0.37
CA VAL A 203 13.69 -14.61 -0.56
C VAL A 203 13.58 -15.88 0.27
N HIS A 204 12.52 -15.97 1.06
CA HIS A 204 12.15 -17.18 1.76
C HIS A 204 10.77 -17.66 1.30
N HIS A 205 10.58 -18.97 1.32
CA HIS A 205 9.25 -19.56 1.24
C HIS A 205 8.52 -19.36 2.58
N GLY A 206 7.61 -18.40 2.65
CA GLY A 206 6.69 -18.24 3.76
C GLY A 206 5.55 -19.24 3.70
N GLN A 207 5.02 -19.61 4.88
CA GLN A 207 3.74 -20.30 5.02
C GLN A 207 2.66 -19.27 5.37
N SER A 208 1.64 -19.15 4.52
CA SER A 208 0.41 -18.42 4.84
C SER A 208 -0.57 -19.37 5.53
N TYR A 209 -1.08 -18.97 6.69
CA TYR A 209 -2.15 -19.70 7.43
C TYR A 209 -3.54 -19.13 7.12
N GLN A 210 -3.70 -18.43 5.99
CA GLN A 210 -5.02 -17.99 5.57
C GLN A 210 -5.85 -19.22 5.17
N ASN A 211 -7.04 -19.37 5.77
CA ASN A 211 -8.05 -20.39 5.45
C ASN A 211 -7.73 -21.87 5.75
N ASN A 212 -6.81 -22.20 6.69
CA ASN A 212 -6.38 -23.58 6.97
C ASN A 212 -5.78 -24.32 5.76
N LEU A 213 -5.35 -23.59 4.74
CA LEU A 213 -4.56 -24.09 3.62
C LEU A 213 -3.14 -23.55 3.80
N GLU A 214 -2.15 -24.43 3.94
CA GLU A 214 -0.73 -24.03 3.97
C GLU A 214 -0.35 -23.52 2.58
N GLU A 215 -0.60 -22.24 2.30
CA GLU A 215 -0.22 -21.64 1.02
C GLU A 215 1.20 -21.07 1.10
N ARG A 216 2.06 -21.57 0.22
CA ARG A 216 3.47 -21.18 0.10
C ARG A 216 3.58 -19.87 -0.66
N ARG A 217 4.32 -18.89 -0.12
CA ARG A 217 4.53 -17.57 -0.77
C ARG A 217 5.99 -17.16 -0.72
N ASN A 218 6.45 -16.43 -1.73
CA ASN A 218 7.77 -15.83 -1.72
C ASN A 218 7.75 -14.50 -0.97
N ILE A 219 8.50 -14.42 0.11
CA ILE A 219 8.66 -13.20 0.91
C ILE A 219 10.06 -12.67 0.68
N HIS A 220 10.15 -11.45 0.15
CA HIS A 220 11.40 -10.76 -0.10
C HIS A 220 11.73 -9.88 1.10
N TYR A 221 12.91 -10.06 1.67
CA TYR A 221 13.45 -9.32 2.80
C TYR A 221 14.58 -8.44 2.33
N LEU A 222 14.55 -7.18 2.76
CA LEU A 222 15.57 -6.17 2.47
C LEU A 222 15.98 -5.50 3.78
N ASP A 223 17.26 -5.24 3.97
CA ASP A 223 17.82 -4.70 5.22
C ASP A 223 18.80 -3.57 4.89
N GLY A 224 18.99 -2.64 5.83
CA GLY A 224 19.99 -1.58 5.71
C GLY A 224 19.72 -0.55 4.62
N LEU A 225 18.48 -0.41 4.16
CA LEU A 225 18.11 0.60 3.17
C LEU A 225 18.23 2.02 3.75
N ASP A 226 18.80 2.94 2.96
CA ASP A 226 18.68 4.37 3.25
C ASP A 226 17.27 4.89 2.95
N ASP A 227 17.00 6.15 3.29
CA ASP A 227 15.67 6.77 3.14
C ASP A 227 15.20 6.77 1.67
N GLU A 228 16.11 7.00 0.72
CA GLU A 228 15.79 7.04 -0.71
C GLU A 228 15.48 5.63 -1.23
N GLN A 229 16.32 4.64 -0.90
CA GLN A 229 16.12 3.23 -1.24
C GLN A 229 14.81 2.69 -0.65
N LEU A 230 14.49 3.07 0.58
CA LEU A 230 13.26 2.70 1.25
C LEU A 230 12.02 3.26 0.53
N ASP A 231 12.07 4.52 0.10
CA ASP A 231 10.96 5.12 -0.65
C ASP A 231 10.77 4.46 -2.01
N ARG A 232 11.86 4.14 -2.73
CA ARG A 232 11.79 3.35 -3.97
C ARG A 232 11.19 1.97 -3.74
N LEU A 233 11.55 1.28 -2.65
CA LEU A 233 10.97 -0.02 -2.31
C LEU A 233 9.46 0.08 -2.04
N LYS A 234 9.01 1.13 -1.33
CA LYS A 234 7.57 1.38 -1.09
C LYS A 234 6.82 1.60 -2.40
N TYR A 235 7.40 2.38 -3.32
CA TYR A 235 6.84 2.61 -4.64
C TYR A 235 6.66 1.29 -5.41
N ILE A 236 7.73 0.49 -5.51
CA ILE A 236 7.70 -0.82 -6.20
C ILE A 236 6.64 -1.74 -5.58
N ALA A 237 6.58 -1.81 -4.26
CA ALA A 237 5.59 -2.64 -3.57
C ALA A 237 4.15 -2.17 -3.85
N ASN A 238 3.92 -0.86 -3.91
CA ASN A 238 2.62 -0.28 -4.22
C ASN A 238 2.18 -0.58 -5.66
N ASP A 239 3.08 -0.36 -6.62
CA ASP A 239 2.85 -0.58 -8.05
C ASP A 239 2.57 -2.05 -8.37
N LEU A 240 3.35 -2.95 -7.77
CA LEU A 240 3.12 -4.39 -7.88
C LEU A 240 1.91 -4.90 -7.07
N GLY A 241 1.24 -4.04 -6.29
CA GLY A 241 0.08 -4.43 -5.47
C GLY A 241 0.42 -5.34 -4.29
N MET A 242 1.66 -5.32 -3.82
CA MET A 242 2.20 -6.20 -2.77
C MET A 242 1.87 -5.69 -1.36
N ARG A 243 2.01 -6.58 -0.36
CA ARG A 243 2.07 -6.16 1.05
C ARG A 243 3.48 -5.65 1.37
N PHE A 244 3.58 -4.60 2.19
CA PHE A 244 4.83 -4.02 2.67
C PHE A 244 4.79 -3.91 4.19
N LEU A 245 5.73 -4.55 4.89
CA LEU A 245 5.77 -4.62 6.35
C LEU A 245 7.21 -4.52 6.88
N LEU A 246 7.35 -4.20 8.16
CA LEU A 246 8.61 -4.39 8.87
C LEU A 246 8.95 -5.89 8.98
N GLY A 247 10.23 -6.18 8.85
CA GLY A 247 10.84 -7.48 9.11
C GLY A 247 10.93 -7.80 10.60
N ASP A 248 11.62 -8.89 10.90
CA ASP A 248 11.81 -9.36 12.28
C ASP A 248 13.04 -8.67 12.93
N ARG A 249 13.96 -8.13 12.11
CA ARG A 249 15.14 -7.38 12.53
C ARG A 249 14.96 -5.84 12.42
N PRO A 250 15.70 -5.03 13.21
CA PRO A 250 15.70 -3.58 13.05
C PRO A 250 16.18 -3.19 11.64
N ASN A 251 15.47 -2.25 11.00
CA ASN A 251 15.73 -1.77 9.63
C ASN A 251 15.56 -2.83 8.53
N GLU A 252 14.94 -3.97 8.86
CA GLU A 252 14.53 -4.96 7.88
C GLU A 252 13.09 -4.68 7.42
N TRP A 253 12.84 -4.88 6.14
CA TRP A 253 11.56 -4.70 5.46
C TRP A 253 11.23 -5.97 4.70
N LYS A 254 9.93 -6.28 4.59
CA LYS A 254 9.47 -7.43 3.81
C LYS A 254 8.34 -7.06 2.87
N ILE A 255 8.43 -7.56 1.64
CA ILE A 255 7.38 -7.46 0.63
C ILE A 255 6.98 -8.85 0.11
N TYR A 256 5.69 -9.04 -0.13
CA TYR A 256 5.16 -10.30 -0.68
C TYR A 256 3.80 -10.10 -1.34
N ASP A 257 3.45 -11.01 -2.25
CA ASP A 257 2.20 -10.96 -3.00
C ASP A 257 0.96 -11.20 -2.13
N LYS A 258 -0.11 -10.47 -2.48
CA LYS A 258 -1.44 -10.61 -1.88
C LYS A 258 -2.21 -11.84 -2.40
N GLY A 259 -1.93 -12.30 -3.61
CA GLY A 259 -2.71 -13.32 -4.33
C GLY A 259 -2.61 -14.74 -3.76
N GLU A 260 -3.73 -15.47 -3.83
CA GLU A 260 -3.79 -16.92 -3.62
C GLU A 260 -3.35 -17.65 -4.91
N GLY A 261 -2.55 -18.71 -4.80
CA GLY A 261 -2.07 -19.46 -5.97
C GLY A 261 -0.69 -20.09 -5.81
N PRO A 262 -0.28 -20.97 -6.74
CA PRO A 262 1.07 -21.53 -6.74
C PRO A 262 2.11 -20.45 -7.03
N ILE A 263 3.32 -20.63 -6.51
CA ILE A 263 4.44 -19.74 -6.78
C ILE A 263 4.78 -19.78 -8.28
N ASP A 264 4.89 -18.59 -8.87
CA ASP A 264 5.27 -18.38 -10.27
C ASP A 264 6.71 -17.84 -10.34
N PRO A 265 7.63 -18.53 -11.04
CA PRO A 265 8.97 -18.02 -11.34
C PRO A 265 8.95 -16.66 -12.03
N HIS A 266 8.04 -16.42 -12.97
CA HIS A 266 7.95 -15.15 -13.69
C HIS A 266 7.72 -14.00 -12.71
N ARG A 267 6.74 -14.15 -11.83
CA ARG A 267 6.44 -13.18 -10.77
C ARG A 267 7.61 -12.98 -9.81
N THR A 268 8.33 -14.04 -9.45
CA THR A 268 9.48 -13.95 -8.54
C THR A 268 10.63 -13.18 -9.19
N VAL A 269 10.89 -13.41 -10.48
CA VAL A 269 11.88 -12.67 -11.25
C VAL A 269 11.46 -11.21 -11.42
N GLU A 270 10.19 -10.93 -11.74
CA GLU A 270 9.66 -9.56 -11.86
C GLU A 270 9.94 -8.73 -10.61
N ILE A 271 9.63 -9.29 -9.43
CA ILE A 271 9.86 -8.62 -8.14
C ILE A 271 11.37 -8.41 -7.93
N GLY A 272 12.18 -9.45 -8.10
CA GLY A 272 13.63 -9.38 -7.92
C GLY A 272 14.30 -8.36 -8.84
N MET A 273 13.88 -8.32 -10.11
CA MET A 273 14.36 -7.36 -11.11
C MET A 273 14.01 -5.93 -10.74
N ARG A 274 12.75 -5.67 -10.34
CA ARG A 274 12.33 -4.32 -9.94
C ARG A 274 13.04 -3.85 -8.68
N ILE A 275 13.31 -4.74 -7.72
CA ILE A 275 14.14 -4.43 -6.56
C ILE A 275 15.56 -4.04 -7.00
N LEU A 276 16.23 -4.89 -7.80
CA LEU A 276 17.63 -4.65 -8.18
C LEU A 276 17.77 -3.38 -9.02
N ASN A 277 16.93 -3.20 -10.04
CA ASN A 277 16.97 -2.04 -10.91
C ASN A 277 16.56 -0.78 -10.14
N GLY A 278 15.40 -0.81 -9.48
CA GLY A 278 14.82 0.38 -8.86
C GLY A 278 15.52 0.79 -7.57
N VAL A 279 15.83 -0.16 -6.68
CA VAL A 279 16.43 0.15 -5.37
C VAL A 279 17.95 0.24 -5.44
N PHE A 280 18.59 -0.64 -6.22
CA PHE A 280 20.05 -0.79 -6.23
C PHE A 280 20.73 -0.35 -7.53
N GLY A 281 19.97 0.01 -8.57
CA GLY A 281 20.53 0.43 -9.87
C GLY A 281 21.32 -0.67 -10.59
N SER A 282 21.01 -1.94 -10.33
CA SER A 282 21.71 -3.10 -10.88
C SER A 282 20.77 -3.96 -11.70
N ALA A 283 21.18 -4.35 -12.90
CA ALA A 283 20.39 -5.24 -13.74
C ALA A 283 20.25 -6.62 -13.09
N PHE A 284 19.09 -7.28 -13.25
CA PHE A 284 18.88 -8.63 -12.71
C PHE A 284 19.94 -9.63 -13.17
N GLY A 285 20.47 -9.51 -14.39
CA GLY A 285 21.52 -10.38 -14.93
C GLY A 285 22.92 -10.11 -14.38
N ASP A 286 23.16 -8.94 -13.77
CA ASP A 286 24.46 -8.54 -13.23
C ASP A 286 24.59 -8.89 -11.73
N ALA A 287 23.47 -9.09 -11.04
CA ALA A 287 23.46 -9.53 -9.65
C ALA A 287 23.92 -10.98 -9.50
N ASP A 288 24.63 -11.27 -8.42
CA ASP A 288 24.96 -12.64 -8.04
C ASP A 288 23.79 -13.25 -7.26
N ILE A 289 23.15 -14.25 -7.86
CA ILE A 289 22.03 -14.98 -7.28
C ILE A 289 22.48 -16.37 -6.86
N ASP A 290 22.27 -16.68 -5.59
CA ASP A 290 22.62 -17.94 -4.95
C ASP A 290 21.41 -18.53 -4.21
N VAL A 291 21.33 -19.86 -4.22
CA VAL A 291 20.30 -20.63 -3.50
C VAL A 291 21.00 -21.50 -2.48
N ALA A 292 20.67 -21.28 -1.21
CA ALA A 292 21.30 -21.98 -0.10
C ALA A 292 20.27 -22.47 0.90
N VAL A 293 20.68 -23.52 1.63
CA VAL A 293 19.99 -23.94 2.85
C VAL A 293 20.47 -23.04 4.00
N GLY A 294 19.56 -22.44 4.75
CA GLY A 294 19.91 -21.56 5.86
C GLY A 294 18.85 -21.53 6.95
N ASN A 295 19.21 -20.95 8.09
CA ASN A 295 18.20 -20.55 9.06
C ASN A 295 17.62 -19.21 8.63
N ARG A 296 16.32 -19.05 8.84
CA ARG A 296 15.65 -17.75 8.86
C ARG A 296 16.07 -16.92 10.07
#